data_AF-A0A6G3XTG8-F1
#
_entry.id   AF-A0A6G3XTG8-F1
#
_cell.length_a   1.000
_cell.length_b   1.000
_cell.length_c   1.000
_cell.angle_alpha   90.00
_cell.angle_beta   90.00
_cell.angle_gamma   90.00
#
_symmetry.space_group_name_H-M   'P 1'
#
loop_
_entity.id
_entity.type
_entity.pdbx_description
1 polymer ?
#
loop_
_entity_poly.entity_id
_entity_poly.type
_entity_poly.pdbx_seq_one_letter_code
_entity_poly.pdbx_strand_id
1 'polypeptide(L)'
;MKLAVVGGGSTYTPELIDGFARLRDTLPIEELVLVDPAADRLDLVGGLARRIFAKQDHAGRITTTTDIDAGVADADAVLLQLRVGGQAARNQDETWPLECGCVGQETTGAGGLAKALRTVPVVLDIAERVRRANPDAWIIDFTN
;
A
#
# COMPACT_ATOMS: atom_id res chain seq x y z
N MET A 1 -5.59 4.58 -17.50
CA MET A 1 -4.42 3.89 -16.91
C MET A 1 -4.82 2.91 -15.80
N LYS A 2 -4.02 1.86 -15.57
CA LYS A 2 -4.16 0.90 -14.46
C LYS A 2 -3.17 1.22 -13.34
N LEU A 3 -3.67 1.40 -12.13
CA LEU A 3 -2.87 1.64 -10.92
C LEU A 3 -3.09 0.49 -9.93
N ALA A 4 -2.01 -0.05 -9.37
CA ALA A 4 -2.07 -0.99 -8.24
C ALA A 4 -1.62 -0.31 -6.95
N VAL A 5 -2.28 -0.63 -5.84
CA VAL A 5 -1.91 -0.15 -4.49
C VAL A 5 -1.64 -1.37 -3.60
N VAL A 6 -0.36 -1.61 -3.31
CA VAL A 6 0.07 -2.68 -2.40
C VAL A 6 0.10 -2.16 -0.97
N GLY A 7 -0.57 -2.87 -0.06
CA GLY A 7 -1.03 -2.30 1.21
C GLY A 7 -2.39 -1.61 1.07
N GLY A 8 -3.22 -2.06 0.14
CA GLY A 8 -4.54 -1.49 -0.17
C GLY A 8 -5.53 -1.54 0.99
N GLY A 9 -5.32 -2.38 2.01
CA GLY A 9 -6.12 -2.44 3.24
C GLY A 9 -5.73 -1.40 4.29
N SER A 10 -4.78 -0.51 3.96
CA SER A 10 -4.39 0.63 4.80
C SER A 10 -5.58 1.53 5.13
N THR A 11 -5.58 2.08 6.35
CA THR A 11 -6.55 3.10 6.77
C THR A 11 -6.36 4.43 6.02
N TYR A 12 -5.22 4.62 5.35
CA TYR A 12 -4.94 5.77 4.50
C TYR A 12 -5.43 5.60 3.06
N THR A 13 -5.76 4.38 2.62
CA THR A 13 -6.27 4.15 1.26
C THR A 13 -7.45 5.07 0.91
N PRO A 14 -8.46 5.30 1.78
CA PRO A 14 -9.57 6.20 1.44
C PRO A 14 -9.14 7.62 1.05
N GLU A 15 -8.07 8.15 1.63
CA GLU A 15 -7.52 9.47 1.26
C GLU A 15 -6.90 9.44 -0.15
N LEU A 16 -6.20 8.35 -0.51
CA LEU A 16 -5.72 8.14 -1.87
C LEU A 16 -6.88 8.07 -2.86
N ILE A 17 -7.93 7.31 -2.53
CA ILE A 17 -9.13 7.19 -3.39
C ILE A 17 -9.79 8.55 -3.61
N ASP A 18 -9.96 9.34 -2.55
CA ASP A 18 -10.51 10.70 -2.68
C ASP A 18 -9.63 11.58 -3.58
N GLY A 19 -8.31 11.54 -3.38
CA GLY A 19 -7.36 12.28 -4.20
C GLY A 19 -7.44 11.88 -5.68
N PHE A 20 -7.46 10.58 -5.97
CA PHE A 20 -7.61 10.05 -7.34
C PHE A 20 -8.91 10.50 -8.00
N ALA A 21 -10.03 10.42 -7.27
CA ALA A 21 -11.32 10.84 -7.79
C ALA A 21 -11.37 12.34 -8.11
N ARG A 22 -10.81 13.19 -7.24
CA ARG A 22 -10.74 14.64 -7.43
C ARG A 22 -9.79 15.04 -8.56
N LEU A 23 -8.72 14.29 -8.79
CA LEU A 23 -7.66 14.61 -9.75
C LEU A 23 -7.76 13.82 -11.07
N ARG A 24 -8.93 13.23 -11.37
CA ARG A 24 -9.16 12.37 -12.55
C ARG A 24 -8.76 12.98 -13.90
N ASP A 25 -8.85 14.30 -14.06
CA ASP A 25 -8.47 14.98 -15.29
C ASP A 25 -6.95 15.07 -15.48
N THR A 26 -6.20 14.95 -14.38
CA THR A 26 -4.72 14.90 -14.38
C THR A 26 -4.22 13.45 -14.39
N LEU A 27 -4.89 12.56 -13.66
CA LEU A 27 -4.55 11.15 -13.55
C LEU A 27 -5.77 10.28 -13.90
N PRO A 28 -5.99 9.96 -15.19
CA PRO A 28 -7.17 9.25 -15.66
C PRO A 28 -7.08 7.75 -15.33
N ILE A 29 -7.42 7.39 -14.09
CA ILE A 29 -7.45 6.01 -13.62
C ILE A 29 -8.69 5.30 -14.16
N GLU A 30 -8.47 4.25 -14.95
CA GLU A 30 -9.53 3.39 -15.50
C GLU A 30 -9.70 2.13 -14.65
N GLU A 31 -8.60 1.63 -14.09
CA GLU A 31 -8.60 0.49 -13.18
C GLU A 31 -7.70 0.80 -11.98
N LEU A 32 -8.24 0.56 -10.79
CA LEU A 32 -7.52 0.62 -9.54
C LEU A 32 -7.62 -0.73 -8.84
N VAL A 33 -6.47 -1.36 -8.57
CA VAL A 33 -6.40 -2.65 -7.88
C VAL A 33 -5.84 -2.44 -6.47
N LEU A 34 -6.61 -2.77 -5.45
CA LEU A 34 -6.16 -2.75 -4.07
C LEU A 34 -5.65 -4.14 -3.69
N VAL A 35 -4.39 -4.23 -3.27
CA VAL A 35 -3.71 -5.49 -2.95
C VAL A 35 -3.33 -5.51 -1.48
N ASP A 36 -3.80 -6.50 -0.73
CA ASP A 36 -3.45 -6.67 0.68
C ASP A 36 -3.68 -8.12 1.14
N PRO A 37 -2.76 -8.76 1.89
CA PRO A 37 -2.99 -10.09 2.45
C PRO A 37 -4.09 -10.12 3.51
N ALA A 38 -4.42 -8.99 4.16
CA ALA A 38 -5.48 -8.90 5.16
C ALA A 38 -6.86 -8.73 4.49
N ALA A 39 -7.43 -9.84 4.01
CA ALA A 39 -8.71 -9.86 3.27
C ALA A 39 -9.84 -9.09 3.98
N ASP A 40 -10.02 -9.27 5.29
CA ASP A 40 -11.08 -8.59 6.05
C ASP A 40 -10.94 -7.06 6.00
N ARG A 41 -9.71 -6.56 6.08
CA ARG A 41 -9.43 -5.11 5.97
C ARG A 41 -9.62 -4.64 4.54
N LEU A 42 -9.15 -5.45 3.59
CA LEU A 42 -9.24 -5.15 2.17
C LEU A 42 -10.68 -5.06 1.69
N ASP A 43 -11.57 -5.93 2.16
CA ASP A 43 -12.98 -5.93 1.81
C ASP A 43 -13.68 -4.67 2.33
N LEU A 44 -13.42 -4.29 3.58
CA LEU A 44 -13.94 -3.06 4.17
C LEU A 44 -13.45 -1.82 3.41
N VAL A 45 -12.14 -1.72 3.17
CA VAL A 45 -11.54 -0.57 2.49
C VAL A 45 -11.96 -0.53 1.02
N GLY A 46 -12.03 -1.66 0.33
CA GLY A 46 -12.50 -1.75 -1.05
C GLY A 46 -13.97 -1.36 -1.20
N GLY A 47 -14.82 -1.72 -0.22
CA GLY A 47 -16.20 -1.25 -0.16
C GLY A 47 -16.29 0.28 -0.01
N LEU A 48 -15.51 0.86 0.88
CA LEU A 48 -15.44 2.32 1.06
C LEU A 48 -14.90 3.03 -0.20
N ALA A 49 -13.83 2.50 -0.79
CA ALA A 49 -13.21 3.02 -2.00
C ALA A 49 -14.21 3.15 -3.16
N ARG A 50 -14.98 2.09 -3.41
CA ARG A 50 -16.04 2.10 -4.45
C ARG A 50 -17.10 3.14 -4.19
N ARG A 51 -17.48 3.35 -2.93
CA ARG A 51 -18.47 4.39 -2.53
C ARG A 51 -17.93 5.80 -2.75
N ILE A 52 -16.63 6.03 -2.52
CA ILE A 52 -15.99 7.33 -2.78
C ILE A 52 -15.98 7.62 -4.29
N PHE A 53 -15.54 6.68 -5.13
CA PHE A 53 -15.58 6.85 -6.59
C PHE A 53 -17.00 7.10 -7.10
N ALA A 54 -17.97 6.29 -6.67
CA ALA A 54 -19.37 6.46 -7.07
C ALA A 54 -19.95 7.81 -6.62
N LYS A 55 -19.59 8.30 -5.43
CA LYS A 55 -20.05 9.60 -4.92
C LYS A 55 -19.50 10.79 -5.72
N GLN A 56 -18.35 10.62 -6.37
CA GLN A 56 -17.68 11.64 -7.18
C GLN A 56 -17.87 11.43 -8.69
N ASP A 57 -18.80 10.55 -9.09
CA ASP A 57 -19.08 10.19 -10.47
C ASP A 57 -17.81 9.75 -11.26
N HIS A 58 -16.87 9.10 -10.57
CA HIS A 58 -15.64 8.60 -11.16
C HIS A 58 -15.89 7.26 -11.88
N ALA A 59 -15.53 7.17 -13.17
CA ALA A 59 -15.82 6.00 -14.00
C ALA A 59 -14.86 4.81 -13.80
N GLY A 60 -13.72 5.02 -13.13
CA GLY A 60 -12.72 3.98 -12.89
C GLY A 60 -13.25 2.77 -12.10
N ARG A 61 -12.80 1.57 -12.46
CA ARG A 61 -13.16 0.30 -11.82
C ARG A 61 -12.22 0.01 -10.65
N ILE A 62 -12.78 -0.33 -9.48
CA ILE A 62 -12.00 -0.75 -8.30
C ILE A 62 -12.16 -2.25 -8.04
N THR A 63 -11.04 -2.98 -8.09
CA THR A 63 -10.93 -4.39 -7.72
C THR A 63 -10.04 -4.58 -6.50
N THR A 64 -10.19 -5.73 -5.85
CA THR A 64 -9.42 -6.14 -4.67
C THR A 64 -8.84 -7.53 -4.92
N THR A 65 -7.63 -7.78 -4.44
CA THR A 65 -7.01 -9.11 -4.47
C THR A 65 -6.02 -9.28 -3.32
N THR A 66 -5.83 -10.52 -2.87
CA THR A 66 -4.78 -10.88 -1.91
C THR A 66 -3.49 -11.35 -2.61
N ASP A 67 -3.53 -11.51 -3.92
CA ASP A 67 -2.42 -11.94 -4.77
C ASP A 67 -1.72 -10.73 -5.41
N ILE A 68 -0.44 -10.56 -5.09
CA ILE A 68 0.39 -9.48 -5.63
C ILE A 68 0.57 -9.61 -7.14
N ASP A 69 0.83 -10.82 -7.65
CA ASP A 69 1.14 -11.03 -9.07
C ASP A 69 -0.11 -10.71 -9.92
N ALA A 70 -1.29 -11.14 -9.46
CA ALA A 70 -2.56 -10.77 -10.09
C ALA A 70 -2.85 -9.26 -9.99
N GLY A 71 -2.46 -8.64 -8.88
CA GLY A 71 -2.70 -7.21 -8.64
C GLY A 71 -1.86 -6.29 -9.51
N VAL A 72 -0.59 -6.62 -9.71
CA VAL A 72 0.38 -5.80 -10.44
C VAL A 72 0.46 -6.12 -11.94
N ALA A 73 -0.17 -7.21 -12.39
CA ALA A 73 -0.24 -7.58 -13.80
C ALA A 73 -0.71 -6.38 -14.66
N ASP A 74 0.07 -6.00 -15.68
CA ASP A 74 -0.21 -4.90 -16.61
C ASP A 74 -0.48 -3.53 -15.93
N ALA A 75 -0.04 -3.32 -14.68
CA ALA A 75 -0.17 -2.02 -14.03
C ALA A 75 0.80 -1.01 -14.65
N ASP A 76 0.33 0.20 -14.94
CA ASP A 76 1.17 1.31 -15.42
C ASP A 76 1.98 1.93 -14.26
N ALA A 77 1.43 1.84 -13.05
CA ALA A 77 2.10 2.26 -11.82
C ALA A 77 1.67 1.38 -10.63
N VAL A 78 2.57 1.26 -9.65
CA VAL A 78 2.37 0.51 -8.42
C VAL A 78 2.77 1.38 -7.23
N LEU A 79 1.80 1.70 -6.38
CA LEU A 79 2.00 2.46 -5.15
C LEU A 79 2.18 1.49 -3.97
N LEU A 80 3.22 1.69 -3.17
CA LEU A 80 3.48 0.90 -1.97
C LEU A 80 3.15 1.73 -0.72
N GLN A 81 2.24 1.22 0.11
CA GLN A 81 1.89 1.81 1.42
C GLN A 81 1.63 0.71 2.46
N LEU A 82 2.62 -0.17 2.65
CA LEU A 82 2.48 -1.37 3.47
C LEU A 82 3.11 -1.19 4.86
N ARG A 83 2.70 -2.04 5.81
CA ARG A 83 3.34 -2.14 7.13
C ARG A 83 3.52 -3.60 7.51
N VAL A 84 4.71 -4.14 7.27
CA VAL A 84 5.03 -5.52 7.64
C VAL A 84 4.96 -5.68 9.16
N GLY A 85 4.15 -6.63 9.62
CA GLY A 85 3.91 -6.89 11.06
C GLY A 85 2.84 -5.97 11.70
N GLY A 86 2.29 -5.01 10.96
CA GLY A 86 1.19 -4.16 11.43
C GLY A 86 1.53 -3.34 12.68
N GLN A 87 0.48 -2.94 13.40
CA GLN A 87 0.62 -2.15 14.63
C GLN A 87 1.22 -2.95 15.79
N ALA A 88 1.05 -4.28 15.81
CA ALA A 88 1.62 -5.13 16.84
C ALA A 88 3.16 -5.12 16.78
N ALA A 89 3.75 -5.23 15.59
CA ALA A 89 5.20 -5.10 15.43
C ALA A 89 5.68 -3.69 15.77
N ARG A 90 4.98 -2.64 15.30
CA ARG A 90 5.30 -1.25 15.64
C ARG A 90 5.32 -1.03 17.15
N ASN A 91 4.34 -1.56 17.87
CA ASN A 91 4.28 -1.44 19.32
C ASN A 91 5.57 -1.99 19.95
N GLN A 92 6.04 -3.16 19.51
CA GLN A 92 7.30 -3.74 20.00
C GLN A 92 8.52 -2.88 19.60
N ASP A 93 8.56 -2.38 18.36
CA ASP A 93 9.62 -1.52 17.86
C ASP A 93 9.75 -0.23 18.69
N GLU A 94 8.64 0.29 19.21
CA GLU A 94 8.60 1.51 20.02
C GLU A 94 8.77 1.23 21.52
N THR A 95 8.39 0.07 22.04
CA THR A 95 8.48 -0.23 23.49
C THR A 95 9.79 -0.87 23.91
N TRP A 96 10.31 -1.84 23.14
CA TRP A 96 11.50 -2.59 23.54
C TRP A 96 12.77 -1.73 23.68
N PRO A 97 13.06 -0.76 22.78
CA PRO A 97 14.24 0.09 22.94
C PRO A 97 14.26 0.87 24.27
N LEU A 98 13.09 1.20 24.83
CA LEU A 98 12.95 1.93 26.09
C LEU A 98 13.51 1.12 27.28
N GLU A 99 13.39 -0.21 27.24
CA GLU A 99 13.95 -1.11 28.27
C GLU A 99 15.48 -1.04 28.32
N CYS A 100 16.10 -0.65 27.21
CA CYS A 100 17.54 -0.45 27.08
C CYS A 100 17.98 1.01 27.33
N GLY A 101 17.08 1.90 27.76
CA GLY A 101 17.35 3.33 27.90
C GLY A 101 17.51 4.08 26.57
N CYS A 102 17.06 3.47 25.46
CA CYS A 102 17.11 4.05 24.12
C CYS A 102 15.73 4.59 23.70
N VAL A 103 15.69 5.55 22.77
CA VAL A 103 14.43 6.04 22.19
C VAL A 103 13.77 4.94 21.35
N GLY A 104 12.48 4.69 21.59
CA GLY A 104 11.64 3.91 20.70
C GLY A 104 10.94 4.80 19.68
N GLN A 105 11.17 4.55 18.40
CA GLN A 105 10.59 5.32 17.31
C GLN A 105 10.45 4.44 16.05
N GLU A 106 9.42 4.71 15.26
CA GLU A 106 9.00 3.88 14.13
C GLU A 106 10.05 3.68 13.02
N THR A 107 10.85 4.70 12.71
CA THR A 107 11.69 4.79 11.50
C THR A 107 13.16 5.08 11.79
N THR A 108 13.53 5.26 13.05
CA THR A 108 14.87 5.61 13.52
C THR A 108 15.22 4.80 14.76
N GLY A 109 16.52 4.72 15.07
CA GLY A 109 17.01 3.92 16.19
C GLY A 109 16.77 2.42 16.01
N ALA A 110 16.76 1.68 17.13
CA ALA A 110 16.60 0.24 17.11
C ALA A 110 15.24 -0.22 16.55
N GLY A 111 14.17 0.53 16.84
CA GLY A 111 12.83 0.27 16.30
C GLY A 111 12.77 0.43 14.78
N GLY A 112 13.29 1.54 14.26
CA GLY A 112 13.41 1.78 12.82
C GLY A 112 14.25 0.72 12.10
N LEU A 113 15.37 0.30 12.68
CA LEU A 113 16.19 -0.78 12.13
C LEU A 113 15.42 -2.10 12.09
N ALA A 114 14.74 -2.47 13.19
CA ALA A 114 13.94 -3.70 13.25
C ALA A 114 12.82 -3.69 12.20
N LYS A 115 12.17 -2.54 12.00
CA LYS A 115 11.19 -2.34 10.95
C LYS A 115 11.81 -2.51 9.56
N ALA A 116 12.92 -1.85 9.27
CA ALA A 116 13.60 -1.94 7.97
C ALA A 116 13.98 -3.40 7.63
N LEU A 117 14.48 -4.16 8.60
CA LEU A 117 14.84 -5.57 8.43
C LEU A 117 13.65 -6.46 8.03
N ARG A 118 12.43 -6.11 8.44
CA ARG A 118 11.20 -6.82 8.05
C ARG A 118 10.63 -6.32 6.72
N THR A 119 10.72 -5.02 6.44
CA THR A 119 10.07 -4.38 5.29
C THR A 119 10.91 -4.46 4.02
N VAL A 120 12.21 -4.16 4.08
CA VAL A 120 13.07 -4.04 2.88
C VAL A 120 13.04 -5.31 2.02
N PRO A 121 13.18 -6.54 2.56
CA PRO A 121 13.11 -7.75 1.73
C PRO A 121 11.76 -7.90 1.00
N VAL A 122 10.65 -7.52 1.64
CA VAL A 122 9.30 -7.60 1.06
C VAL A 122 9.14 -6.58 -0.07
N VAL A 123 9.60 -5.34 0.13
CA VAL A 123 9.55 -4.30 -0.90
C VAL A 123 10.41 -4.67 -2.11
N LEU A 124 11.60 -5.24 -1.89
CA LEU A 124 12.45 -5.73 -2.98
C LEU A 124 11.82 -6.90 -3.76
N ASP A 125 11.14 -7.84 -3.08
CA ASP A 125 10.39 -8.91 -3.73
C ASP A 125 9.22 -8.37 -4.57
N ILE A 126 8.48 -7.40 -4.03
CA ILE A 126 7.40 -6.71 -4.78
C ILE A 126 7.98 -6.01 -6.00
N ALA A 127 9.08 -5.25 -5.85
CA ALA A 127 9.70 -4.54 -6.97
C ALA A 127 10.13 -5.51 -8.09
N GLU A 128 10.66 -6.68 -7.74
CA GLU A 128 11.01 -7.71 -8.72
C GLU A 128 9.78 -8.33 -9.40
N ARG A 129 8.68 -8.53 -8.68
CA ARG A 129 7.40 -8.97 -9.27
C ARG A 129 6.84 -7.93 -10.22
N VAL A 130 6.81 -6.66 -9.82
CA VAL A 130 6.37 -5.55 -10.67
C VAL A 130 7.21 -5.48 -11.94
N ARG A 131 8.54 -5.52 -11.82
CA ARG A 131 9.46 -5.51 -12.96
C ARG A 131 9.24 -6.67 -13.94
N ARG A 132 8.90 -7.86 -13.44
CA ARG A 132 8.57 -9.03 -14.27
C ARG A 132 7.20 -8.91 -14.95
N ALA A 133 6.22 -8.32 -14.27
CA ALA A 133 4.87 -8.13 -14.79
C ALA A 133 4.81 -7.01 -15.85
N ASN A 134 5.46 -5.87 -15.57
CA ASN A 134 5.58 -4.76 -16.50
C ASN A 134 6.89 -3.98 -16.21
N PRO A 135 7.93 -4.10 -17.07
CA PRO A 135 9.22 -3.44 -16.85
C PRO A 135 9.16 -1.91 -16.99
N ASP A 136 8.10 -1.37 -17.60
CA ASP A 136 7.89 0.07 -17.78
C ASP A 136 7.04 0.69 -16.66
N ALA A 137 6.55 -0.12 -15.71
CA ALA A 137 5.73 0.35 -14.62
C ALA A 137 6.51 1.24 -13.65
N TRP A 138 5.89 2.34 -13.22
CA TRP A 138 6.44 3.17 -12.14
C TRP A 138 6.19 2.53 -10.78
N ILE A 139 7.20 2.46 -9.93
CA ILE A 139 7.04 2.15 -8.50
C ILE A 139 7.08 3.46 -7.72
N ILE A 140 6.04 3.71 -6.94
CA ILE A 140 5.90 4.89 -6.08
C ILE A 140 5.85 4.40 -4.64
N ASP A 141 6.98 4.49 -3.94
CA ASP A 141 7.12 3.95 -2.59
C ASP A 141 6.87 5.03 -1.53
N PHE A 142 5.75 4.92 -0.81
CA PHE A 142 5.43 5.71 0.38
C PHE A 142 5.65 4.92 1.68
N THR A 143 6.18 3.70 1.58
CA THR A 143 6.48 2.87 2.72
C THR A 143 7.75 3.38 3.41
N ASN A 144 7.71 3.37 4.74
CA ASN A 144 8.87 3.62 5.60
C ASN A 144 9.51 2.30 6.04
#